data_AF-A0A1U7W716-F1
#
_entry.id   AF-A0A1U7W716-F1
#
_cell.length_a   1.000
_cell.length_b   1.000
_cell.length_c   1.000
_cell.angle_alpha   90.00
_cell.angle_beta   90.00
_cell.angle_gamma   90.00
#
_symmetry.space_group_name_H-M   'P 1'
#
loop_
_entity.id
_entity.type
_entity.pdbx_description
1 polymer ?
#
loop_
_entity_poly.entity_id
_entity_poly.type
_entity_poly.pdbx_seq_one_letter_code
_entity_poly.pdbx_strand_id
1 'polypeptide(L)'
;MNQKLCIALQRLTIVQDKFEVCSGLQEHRFQAFVISTMQRLFRAWKARLGRMYSKYNTNEEILSHRLEDVELEDWKYLIQYFESQDFKVVSERNKRNRENQITKHTCGTRSFAEVEESTRNPITEEIDTPDKVWEIQHTRKDDKGELMVNFRKLSLRNNLKRSSIP
;
A
#
# COMPACT_ATOMS: atom_id res chain seq x y z
N MET A 1 -20.84 -17.01 -15.69
CA MET A 1 -20.91 -15.58 -15.31
C MET A 1 -20.68 -15.52 -13.80
N ASN A 2 -19.54 -15.01 -13.36
CA ASN A 2 -18.96 -15.30 -12.06
C ASN A 2 -19.76 -14.68 -10.89
N GLN A 3 -20.30 -15.51 -9.99
CA GLN A 3 -20.76 -15.14 -8.64
C GLN A 3 -19.74 -14.26 -7.87
N LYS A 4 -18.46 -14.30 -8.27
CA LYS A 4 -17.34 -13.51 -7.73
C LYS A 4 -17.50 -11.99 -7.85
N LEU A 5 -18.28 -11.50 -8.81
CA LEU A 5 -18.62 -10.07 -8.91
C LEU A 5 -19.81 -9.72 -8.00
N CYS A 6 -20.70 -10.66 -7.67
CA CYS A 6 -21.93 -10.39 -6.94
C CYS A 6 -21.69 -9.92 -5.51
N ILE A 7 -20.83 -10.57 -4.72
CA ILE A 7 -20.67 -10.21 -3.28
C ILE A 7 -19.98 -8.84 -3.11
N ALA A 8 -18.93 -8.59 -3.89
CA ALA A 8 -18.20 -7.32 -3.84
C ALA A 8 -19.00 -6.18 -4.49
N LEU A 9 -19.75 -6.43 -5.56
CA LEU A 9 -20.62 -5.42 -6.17
C LEU A 9 -21.89 -5.19 -5.36
N GLN A 10 -22.55 -6.21 -4.80
CA GLN A 10 -23.76 -6.05 -3.97
C GLN A 10 -23.47 -5.22 -2.72
N ARG A 11 -22.33 -5.45 -2.05
CA ARG A 11 -21.93 -4.60 -0.91
C ARG A 11 -21.55 -3.18 -1.36
N LEU A 12 -21.04 -2.99 -2.57
CA LEU A 12 -20.71 -1.67 -3.10
C LEU A 12 -21.96 -0.88 -3.50
N THR A 13 -22.95 -1.52 -4.13
CA THR A 13 -24.21 -0.89 -4.57
C THR A 13 -25.11 -0.50 -3.39
N ILE A 14 -25.21 -1.36 -2.36
CA ILE A 14 -25.96 -1.06 -1.13
C ILE A 14 -25.40 0.19 -0.43
N VAL A 15 -24.09 0.40 -0.52
CA VAL A 15 -23.43 1.55 0.11
C VAL A 15 -23.62 2.81 -0.72
N GLN A 16 -23.62 2.71 -2.06
CA GLN A 16 -23.90 3.84 -2.95
C GLN A 16 -25.33 4.40 -2.77
N ASP A 17 -26.31 3.51 -2.57
CA ASP A 17 -27.73 3.88 -2.35
C ASP A 17 -27.96 4.70 -1.06
N LYS A 18 -27.06 4.59 -0.08
CA LYS A 18 -27.16 5.25 1.23
C LYS A 18 -26.60 6.67 1.27
N PHE A 19 -25.96 7.15 0.22
CA PHE A 19 -25.38 8.49 0.18
C PHE A 19 -26.18 9.38 -0.77
N GLU A 20 -27.00 10.27 -0.21
CA GLU A 20 -27.62 11.37 -0.96
C GLU A 20 -26.51 12.33 -1.44
N VAL A 21 -26.34 12.44 -2.76
CA VAL A 21 -25.35 13.36 -3.34
C VAL A 21 -25.97 14.75 -3.43
N CYS A 22 -25.60 15.66 -2.52
CA CYS A 22 -25.96 17.07 -2.65
C CYS A 22 -25.37 17.65 -3.94
N SER A 23 -26.25 18.19 -4.78
CA SER A 23 -26.03 18.66 -6.16
C SER A 23 -24.98 19.79 -6.35
N GLY A 24 -24.27 20.19 -5.29
CA GLY A 24 -23.28 21.27 -5.31
C GLY A 24 -21.82 20.84 -5.49
N LEU A 25 -21.45 19.60 -5.13
CA LEU A 25 -20.12 19.04 -5.44
C LEU A 25 -20.22 18.32 -6.78
N GLN A 26 -19.26 18.51 -7.70
CA GLN A 26 -19.28 17.77 -8.97
C GLN A 26 -19.44 16.27 -8.68
N GLU A 27 -20.63 15.74 -8.95
CA GLU A 27 -21.12 14.43 -8.51
C GLU A 27 -20.12 13.32 -8.83
N HIS A 28 -19.45 13.44 -9.99
CA HIS A 28 -18.40 12.53 -10.41
C HIS A 28 -17.18 12.47 -9.46
N ARG A 29 -16.75 13.60 -8.86
CA ARG A 29 -15.61 13.64 -7.92
C ARG A 29 -15.97 12.99 -6.60
N PHE A 30 -17.19 13.23 -6.12
CA PHE A 30 -17.70 12.60 -4.91
C PHE A 30 -17.83 11.08 -5.10
N GLN A 31 -18.44 10.65 -6.21
CA GLN A 31 -18.57 9.23 -6.56
C GLN A 31 -17.19 8.56 -6.67
N ALA A 32 -16.22 9.18 -7.35
CA ALA A 32 -14.85 8.66 -7.44
C ALA A 32 -14.19 8.54 -6.06
N PHE A 33 -14.39 9.53 -5.19
CA PHE A 33 -13.88 9.49 -3.82
C PHE A 33 -14.49 8.35 -3.00
N VAL A 34 -15.82 8.20 -3.03
CA VAL A 34 -16.54 7.11 -2.34
C VAL A 34 -16.05 5.75 -2.83
N ILE A 35 -16.02 5.55 -4.15
CA ILE A 35 -15.53 4.30 -4.76
C ILE A 35 -14.09 4.02 -4.31
N SER A 36 -13.21 5.02 -4.36
CA SER A 36 -11.80 4.84 -3.98
C SER A 36 -11.64 4.45 -2.50
N THR A 37 -12.44 5.05 -1.60
CA THR A 37 -12.35 4.72 -0.17
C THR A 37 -12.94 3.35 0.11
N MET A 38 -14.06 2.99 -0.53
CA MET A 38 -14.65 1.65 -0.39
C MET A 38 -13.71 0.56 -0.90
N GLN A 39 -13.07 0.76 -2.05
CA GLN A 39 -12.06 -0.16 -2.54
C GLN A 39 -10.88 -0.31 -1.57
N ARG A 40 -10.42 0.79 -0.96
CA ARG A 40 -9.34 0.78 0.05
C ARG A 40 -9.77 0.00 1.30
N LEU A 41 -10.96 0.25 1.83
CA LEU A 41 -11.51 -0.47 2.97
C LEU A 41 -11.66 -1.97 2.68
N PHE A 42 -12.18 -2.33 1.51
CA PHE A 42 -12.29 -3.71 1.08
C PHE A 42 -10.94 -4.41 0.96
N ARG A 43 -9.92 -3.75 0.37
CA ARG A 43 -8.55 -4.26 0.32
C ARG A 43 -7.97 -4.47 1.72
N ALA A 44 -8.19 -3.54 2.64
CA ALA A 44 -7.73 -3.64 4.03
C ALA A 44 -8.41 -4.79 4.79
N TRP A 45 -9.73 -4.94 4.63
CA TRP A 45 -10.51 -6.04 5.18
C TRP A 45 -10.02 -7.41 4.65
N LYS A 46 -9.86 -7.56 3.33
CA LYS A 46 -9.28 -8.79 2.74
C LYS A 46 -7.87 -9.09 3.25
N ALA A 47 -7.03 -8.06 3.41
CA ALA A 47 -5.69 -8.25 3.97
C ALA A 47 -5.72 -8.71 5.44
N ARG A 48 -6.69 -8.24 6.23
CA ARG A 48 -6.92 -8.73 7.61
C ARG A 48 -7.28 -10.20 7.61
N LEU A 49 -8.20 -10.61 6.74
CA LEU A 49 -8.60 -12.01 6.58
C LEU A 49 -7.45 -12.90 6.14
N GLY A 50 -6.66 -12.47 5.15
CA GLY A 50 -5.48 -13.21 4.70
C GLY A 50 -4.43 -13.40 5.80
N ARG A 51 -4.27 -12.40 6.71
CA ARG A 51 -3.41 -12.57 7.89
C ARG A 51 -3.95 -13.61 8.87
N MET A 52 -5.26 -13.68 9.07
CA MET A 52 -5.86 -14.70 9.94
C MET A 52 -5.71 -16.10 9.33
N TYR A 53 -5.98 -16.23 8.03
CA TYR A 53 -5.72 -17.46 7.28
C TYR A 53 -4.27 -17.94 7.46
N SER A 54 -3.30 -17.03 7.31
CA SER A 54 -1.87 -17.38 7.37
C SER A 54 -1.35 -17.74 8.77
N LYS A 55 -2.16 -17.62 9.83
CA LYS A 55 -1.74 -17.95 11.22
C LYS A 55 -1.84 -19.43 11.54
N TYR A 56 -2.71 -20.16 10.84
CA TYR A 56 -3.03 -21.55 11.13
C TYR A 56 -2.62 -22.43 9.96
N ASN A 57 -2.29 -23.69 10.25
CA ASN A 57 -1.78 -24.62 9.25
C ASN A 57 -2.84 -25.64 8.80
N THR A 58 -3.90 -25.85 9.59
CA THR A 58 -4.94 -26.84 9.30
C THR A 58 -6.27 -26.18 8.96
N ASN A 59 -7.02 -26.79 8.04
CA ASN A 59 -8.29 -26.22 7.57
C ASN A 59 -9.36 -26.18 8.67
N GLU A 60 -9.32 -27.14 9.60
CA GLU A 60 -10.22 -27.19 10.76
C GLU A 60 -9.99 -26.02 11.73
N GLU A 61 -8.72 -25.67 11.99
CA GLU A 61 -8.36 -24.50 12.79
C GLU A 61 -8.73 -23.19 12.08
N ILE A 62 -8.50 -23.09 10.77
CA ILE A 62 -8.85 -21.88 10.00
C ILE A 62 -10.37 -21.67 10.00
N LEU A 63 -11.16 -22.73 9.86
CA LEU A 63 -12.61 -22.66 9.87
C LEU A 63 -13.17 -22.29 11.25
N SER A 64 -12.59 -22.80 12.34
CA SER A 64 -13.04 -22.49 13.71
C SER A 64 -12.73 -21.05 14.14
N HIS A 65 -11.69 -20.43 13.56
CA HIS A 65 -11.31 -19.04 13.83
C HIS A 65 -11.95 -18.02 12.87
N ARG A 66 -13.16 -18.32 12.38
CA ARG A 66 -13.96 -17.39 11.58
C ARG A 66 -14.27 -16.12 12.40
N LEU A 67 -14.13 -14.95 11.78
CA LEU A 67 -14.59 -13.71 12.40
C LEU A 67 -16.13 -13.64 12.43
N GLU A 68 -16.69 -13.07 13.50
CA GLU A 68 -18.13 -12.92 13.68
C GLU A 68 -18.80 -12.09 12.57
N ASP A 69 -18.05 -11.14 11.97
CA ASP A 69 -18.50 -10.27 10.90
C ASP A 69 -18.46 -10.91 9.49
N VAL A 70 -18.17 -12.21 9.39
CA VAL A 70 -18.09 -12.94 8.13
C VAL A 70 -19.01 -14.16 8.15
N GLU A 71 -19.92 -14.22 7.19
CA GLU A 71 -20.79 -15.37 6.95
C GLU A 71 -19.98 -16.66 6.75
N LEU A 72 -20.54 -17.80 7.16
CA LEU A 72 -19.82 -19.08 7.06
C LEU A 72 -19.44 -19.42 5.61
N GLU A 73 -20.37 -19.18 4.70
CA GLU A 73 -20.20 -19.52 3.29
C GLU A 73 -19.17 -18.60 2.61
N ASP A 74 -19.19 -17.32 2.95
CA ASP A 74 -18.17 -16.35 2.53
C ASP A 74 -16.78 -16.77 3.05
N TRP A 75 -16.69 -17.27 4.29
CA TRP A 75 -15.42 -17.71 4.87
C TRP A 75 -14.86 -18.95 4.17
N LYS A 76 -15.69 -19.97 3.91
CA LYS A 76 -15.28 -21.16 3.14
C LYS A 76 -14.77 -20.78 1.75
N TYR A 77 -15.48 -19.88 1.06
CA TYR A 77 -15.04 -19.37 -0.24
C TYR A 77 -13.67 -18.67 -0.15
N LEU A 78 -13.46 -17.84 0.88
CA LEU A 78 -12.19 -17.14 1.08
C LEU A 78 -11.02 -18.08 1.33
N ILE A 79 -11.22 -19.14 2.12
CA ILE A 79 -10.20 -20.18 2.35
C ILE A 79 -9.84 -20.84 1.03
N GLN A 80 -10.83 -21.31 0.26
CA GLN A 80 -10.60 -21.91 -1.05
C GLN A 80 -9.87 -20.94 -2.00
N TYR A 81 -10.21 -19.66 -1.96
CA TYR A 81 -9.54 -18.63 -2.73
C TYR A 81 -8.07 -18.45 -2.31
N PHE A 82 -7.75 -18.41 -1.01
CA PHE A 82 -6.37 -18.29 -0.54
C PHE A 82 -5.54 -19.55 -0.80
N GLU A 83 -6.17 -20.72 -0.81
CA GLU A 83 -5.53 -21.98 -1.17
C GLU A 83 -5.22 -22.09 -2.66
N SER A 84 -5.94 -21.35 -3.51
CA SER A 84 -5.80 -21.40 -4.96
C SER A 84 -4.37 -21.09 -5.44
N GLN A 85 -3.93 -21.82 -6.46
CA GLN A 85 -2.59 -21.67 -7.01
C GLN A 85 -2.35 -20.27 -7.58
N ASP A 86 -3.35 -19.71 -8.28
CA ASP A 86 -3.30 -18.37 -8.85
C ASP A 86 -3.01 -17.31 -7.78
N PHE A 87 -3.69 -17.42 -6.63
CA PHE A 87 -3.46 -16.51 -5.51
C PHE A 87 -2.05 -16.66 -4.94
N LYS A 88 -1.61 -17.91 -4.68
CA LYS A 88 -0.28 -18.19 -4.11
C LYS A 88 0.84 -17.66 -4.98
N VAL A 89 0.76 -17.85 -6.30
CA VAL A 89 1.76 -17.33 -7.26
C VAL A 89 1.87 -15.81 -7.18
N VAL A 90 0.73 -15.12 -7.21
CA VAL A 90 0.71 -13.64 -7.12
C VAL A 90 1.20 -13.16 -5.75
N SER A 91 0.79 -13.83 -4.68
CA SER A 91 1.18 -13.51 -3.31
C SER A 91 2.70 -13.61 -3.11
N GLU A 92 3.30 -14.74 -3.51
CA GLU A 92 4.75 -14.96 -3.39
C GLU A 92 5.56 -13.98 -4.23
N ARG A 93 5.10 -13.67 -5.46
CA ARG A 93 5.72 -12.62 -6.28
C ARG A 93 5.68 -11.27 -5.59
N ASN A 94 4.52 -10.89 -5.04
CA ASN A 94 4.36 -9.60 -4.35
C ASN A 94 5.21 -9.53 -3.07
N LYS A 95 5.32 -10.63 -2.32
CA LYS A 95 6.20 -10.74 -1.15
C LYS A 95 7.65 -10.51 -1.52
N ARG A 96 8.15 -11.20 -2.55
CA ARG A 96 9.51 -11.03 -3.07
C ARG A 96 9.78 -9.60 -3.56
N ASN A 97 8.82 -9.00 -4.27
CA ASN A 97 8.93 -7.61 -4.70
C ASN A 97 9.00 -6.64 -3.52
N ARG A 98 8.22 -6.91 -2.46
CA ARG A 98 8.21 -6.09 -1.24
C ARG A 98 9.51 -6.22 -0.44
N GLU A 99 10.09 -7.42 -0.38
CA GLU A 99 11.39 -7.68 0.24
C GLU A 99 12.54 -6.98 -0.52
N ASN A 100 12.44 -6.93 -1.85
CA ASN A 100 13.38 -6.23 -2.72
C ASN A 100 13.09 -4.73 -2.88
N GLN A 101 12.08 -4.19 -2.19
CA GLN A 101 11.76 -2.76 -2.25
C GLN A 101 12.80 -1.96 -1.44
N ILE A 102 13.83 -1.50 -2.13
CA ILE A 102 14.94 -0.74 -1.55
C ILE A 102 14.56 0.73 -1.37
N THR A 103 14.01 1.37 -2.39
CA THR A 103 13.66 2.79 -2.37
C THR A 103 12.25 3.00 -1.81
N LYS A 104 12.18 3.54 -0.59
CA LYS A 104 10.93 3.91 0.09
C LYS A 104 11.03 5.37 0.47
N HIS A 105 9.95 6.11 0.27
CA HIS A 105 9.83 7.48 0.76
C HIS A 105 9.76 7.49 2.30
N THR A 106 10.43 8.45 2.92
CA THR A 106 10.58 8.56 4.38
C THR A 106 10.09 9.88 4.96
N CYS A 107 9.59 10.84 4.17
CA CYS A 107 9.16 12.15 4.68
C CYS A 107 7.77 12.19 5.31
N GLY A 108 7.10 11.05 5.44
CA GLY A 108 5.79 10.97 6.07
C GLY A 108 4.75 11.78 5.31
N THR A 109 4.13 12.74 5.99
CA THR A 109 3.07 13.61 5.44
C THR A 109 3.61 14.76 4.59
N ARG A 110 4.91 15.08 4.70
CA ARG A 110 5.52 16.19 3.96
C ARG A 110 5.59 15.86 2.48
N SER A 111 5.21 16.81 1.63
CA SER A 111 5.31 16.63 0.18
C SER A 111 6.76 16.69 -0.31
N PHE A 112 7.05 16.18 -1.50
CA PHE A 112 8.38 16.30 -2.09
C PHE A 112 8.83 17.76 -2.23
N ALA A 113 7.92 18.63 -2.68
CA ALA A 113 8.18 20.07 -2.81
C ALA A 113 8.44 20.74 -1.44
N GLU A 114 7.70 20.34 -0.41
CA GLU A 114 7.92 20.86 0.95
C GLU A 114 9.28 20.43 1.52
N VAL A 115 9.71 19.19 1.23
CA VAL A 115 11.02 18.69 1.65
C VAL A 115 12.13 19.42 0.91
N GLU A 116 11.99 19.61 -0.40
CA GLU A 116 12.91 20.39 -1.22
C GLU A 116 13.03 21.83 -0.71
N GLU A 117 11.91 22.50 -0.46
CA GLU A 117 11.90 23.87 0.08
C GLU A 117 12.57 23.94 1.45
N SER A 118 12.41 22.92 2.31
CA SER A 118 13.11 22.90 3.60
C SER A 118 14.62 22.71 3.52
N THR A 119 15.16 22.37 2.34
CA THR A 119 16.61 22.34 2.10
C THR A 119 17.15 23.66 1.56
N ARG A 120 16.29 24.66 1.32
CA ARG A 120 16.71 25.97 0.87
C ARG A 120 17.57 26.65 1.94
N ASN A 121 18.74 27.11 1.53
CA ASN A 121 19.61 27.89 2.41
C ASN A 121 18.98 29.28 2.67
N PRO A 122 18.81 29.70 3.93
CA PRO A 122 18.15 30.97 4.26
C PRO A 122 18.96 32.22 3.84
N ILE A 123 20.26 32.08 3.55
CA ILE A 123 21.14 33.18 3.17
C ILE A 123 21.34 33.23 1.66
N THR A 124 21.59 32.09 1.02
CA THR A 124 21.89 32.04 -0.42
C THR A 124 20.64 31.81 -1.27
N GLU A 125 19.50 31.46 -0.67
CA GLU A 125 18.25 31.05 -1.34
C GLU A 125 18.37 29.84 -2.29
N GLU A 126 19.56 29.24 -2.37
CA GLU A 126 19.82 28.06 -3.17
C GLU A 126 19.25 26.82 -2.49
N ILE A 127 18.62 25.97 -3.29
CA ILE A 127 18.15 24.64 -2.89
C ILE A 127 19.33 23.67 -2.93
N ASP A 128 19.37 22.72 -1.99
CA ASP A 128 20.39 21.67 -2.02
C ASP A 128 20.35 20.87 -3.33
N THR A 129 21.46 20.21 -3.65
CA THR A 129 21.55 19.40 -4.85
C THR A 129 20.50 18.28 -4.86
N PRO A 130 19.95 17.91 -6.04
CA PRO A 130 18.89 16.91 -6.13
C PRO A 130 19.22 15.55 -5.47
N ASP A 131 20.50 15.18 -5.43
CA ASP A 131 20.95 13.95 -4.78
C ASP A 131 20.84 14.02 -3.25
N LYS A 132 21.11 15.17 -2.63
CA LYS A 132 20.90 15.39 -1.19
C LYS A 132 19.41 15.44 -0.84
N VAL A 133 18.62 16.15 -1.65
CA VAL A 133 17.14 16.19 -1.47
C VAL A 133 16.58 14.78 -1.56
N TRP A 134 17.03 13.98 -2.53
CA TRP A 134 16.62 12.58 -2.66
C TRP A 134 17.04 11.73 -1.45
N GLU A 135 18.25 11.91 -0.92
CA GLU A 135 18.71 11.23 0.29
C GLU A 135 17.81 11.52 1.49
N ILE A 136 17.45 12.78 1.70
CA ILE A 136 16.50 13.19 2.76
C ILE A 136 15.14 12.53 2.51
N GLN A 137 14.69 12.48 1.26
CA GLN A 137 13.39 11.93 0.89
C GLN A 137 13.27 10.40 1.01
N HIS A 138 14.39 9.70 0.90
CA HIS A 138 14.39 8.25 0.78
C HIS A 138 15.23 7.54 1.84
N THR A 139 15.80 8.27 2.81
CA THR A 139 16.60 7.67 3.89
C THR A 139 15.91 7.91 5.22
N ARG A 140 15.87 6.87 6.06
CA ARG A 140 15.32 7.00 7.41
C ARG A 140 16.33 7.72 8.28
N LYS A 141 15.85 8.49 9.24
CA LYS A 141 16.68 9.00 10.32
C LYS A 141 16.80 7.96 11.43
N ASP A 142 17.93 7.97 12.13
CA ASP A 142 18.12 7.21 13.37
C ASP A 142 17.42 7.92 14.54
N ASP A 143 17.52 7.35 15.74
CA ASP A 143 16.92 7.94 16.95
C ASP A 143 17.56 9.29 17.34
N LYS A 144 18.73 9.61 16.77
CA LYS A 144 19.47 10.87 16.96
C LYS A 144 19.16 11.90 15.86
N GLY A 145 18.36 11.54 14.85
CA GLY A 145 17.99 12.42 13.74
C GLY A 145 18.95 12.40 12.53
N GLU A 146 19.97 11.56 12.55
CA GLU A 146 20.96 11.40 11.48
C GLU A 146 20.47 10.42 10.41
N LEU A 147 20.81 10.65 9.13
CA LEU A 147 20.39 9.75 8.05
C LEU A 147 21.08 8.38 8.17
N MET A 148 20.29 7.34 8.35
CA MET A 148 20.74 5.95 8.44
C MET A 148 21.35 5.48 7.12
N VAL A 149 22.63 5.15 7.14
CA VAL A 149 23.33 4.62 5.97
C VAL A 149 22.74 3.28 5.56
N ASN A 150 22.17 3.21 4.35
CA ASN A 150 21.67 1.97 3.77
C ASN A 150 22.66 1.44 2.73
N PHE A 151 23.42 0.41 3.09
CA PHE A 151 24.46 -0.18 2.24
C PHE A 151 23.93 -0.71 0.89
N ARG A 152 22.68 -1.21 0.83
CA ARG A 152 22.06 -1.62 -0.46
C ARG A 152 21.78 -0.42 -1.36
N LYS A 153 21.35 0.72 -0.81
CA LYS A 153 21.15 1.96 -1.57
C LYS A 153 22.47 2.56 -2.05
N LEU A 154 23.49 2.56 -1.19
CA LEU A 154 24.84 3.01 -1.56
C LEU A 154 25.41 2.19 -2.72
N SER A 155 25.25 0.86 -2.69
CA SER A 155 25.68 -0.01 -3.78
C SER A 155 24.98 0.35 -5.11
N LEU A 156 23.66 0.56 -5.10
CA LEU A 156 22.92 1.02 -6.29
C LEU A 156 23.40 2.39 -6.80
N ARG A 157 23.62 3.36 -5.91
CA ARG A 157 24.14 4.68 -6.27
C ARG A 157 25.53 4.59 -6.89
N ASN A 158 26.41 3.76 -6.32
CA ASN A 158 27.76 3.56 -6.82
C ASN A 158 27.74 2.90 -8.20
N ASN A 159 26.81 1.96 -8.44
CA ASN A 159 26.63 1.34 -9.75
C ASN A 159 26.09 2.34 -10.80
N LEU A 160 25.13 3.20 -10.42
CA LEU A 160 24.61 4.26 -11.29
C LEU A 160 25.68 5.32 -11.63
N LYS A 161 26.55 5.66 -10.67
CA LYS A 161 27.68 6.57 -10.93
C LYS A 161 28.72 5.95 -11.85
N ARG A 162 28.98 4.64 -11.74
CA ARG A 162 29.91 3.92 -12.64
C ARG A 162 29.38 3.75 -14.06
N SER A 163 28.05 3.64 -14.26
CA SER A 163 27.45 3.58 -15.60
C SER A 163 27.29 4.96 -16.28
N SER A 164 27.53 6.04 -15.53
CA SER A 164 27.40 7.43 -16.03
C SER A 164 28.75 8.07 -16.38
N ILE A 165 29.85 7.32 -16.30
CA ILE A 165 31.17 7.74 -16.77
C ILE A 165 31.35 7.08 -18.15
N PRO A 166 31.58 7.85 -19.24
CA PRO A 166 31.79 7.31 -20.59
C PRO A 166 32.92 6.29 -20.66
#